data_AF-A0A2J6T338-F1
#
_entry.id   AF-A0A2J6T338-F1
#
_cell.length_a   1.000
_cell.length_b   1.000
_cell.length_c   1.000
_cell.angle_alpha   90.00
_cell.angle_beta   90.00
_cell.angle_gamma   90.00
#
_symmetry.space_group_name_H-M   'P 1'
#
loop_
_entity.id
_entity.type
_entity.pdbx_description
1 polymer ?
#
loop_
_entity_poly.entity_id
_entity_poly.type
_entity_poly.pdbx_seq_one_letter_code
_entity_poly.pdbx_strand_id
1 'polypeptide(L)' 'MSPSRTLIIEAGSGGKKSKDRITLVLTINVTSTDKWEPWLVGKSKDPRCFAKINRRLLGVQYRYNNSR' A
#
# COMPACT_ATOMS: atom_id res chain seq x y z
N MET A 1 3.28 13.53 6.73
CA MET A 1 3.52 14.67 5.83
C MET A 1 2.76 15.84 6.41
N SER A 2 3.46 16.81 6.98
CA SER A 2 2.82 18.01 7.51
C SER A 2 2.37 18.88 6.33
N PRO A 3 1.21 19.55 6.39
CA PRO A 3 0.77 20.45 5.33
C PRO A 3 1.79 21.58 5.12
N SER A 4 2.11 21.91 3.87
CA SER A 4 3.10 22.93 3.51
C SER A 4 2.54 24.37 3.46
N ARG A 5 1.23 24.56 3.71
CA ARG A 5 0.56 25.86 3.68
C ARG A 5 -0.45 25.99 4.83
N THR A 6 0.06 26.13 6.04
CA THR A 6 -0.72 26.53 7.22
C THR A 6 0.04 27.62 7.97
N LEU A 7 -0.67 28.50 8.69
CA LEU A 7 -0.11 29.59 9.53
C LEU A 7 0.72 29.10 10.73
N ILE A 8 1.05 27.81 10.76
CA ILE A 8 1.77 27.14 11.84
C ILE A 8 3.26 27.21 11.51
N ILE A 9 4.01 27.87 12.39
CA ILE A 9 5.44 28.16 12.26
C ILE A 9 6.30 26.93 12.62
N GLU A 10 5.79 26.03 13.47
CA GLU A 10 6.48 24.80 13.88
C GLU A 10 5.52 23.61 13.97
N ALA A 11 5.99 22.42 13.56
CA ALA A 11 5.20 21.21 13.59
C ALA A 11 4.96 20.73 15.04
N GLY A 12 3.74 20.91 15.56
CA GLY A 12 3.34 20.40 16.87
C GLY A 12 3.34 18.86 16.95
N SER A 13 3.52 18.31 18.16
CA SER A 13 3.35 16.88 18.41
C SER A 13 1.88 16.48 18.21
N GLY A 14 1.64 15.28 17.66
CA GLY A 14 0.27 14.77 17.42
C GLY A 14 -0.30 14.99 16.01
N GLY A 15 0.49 15.49 15.06
CA GLY A 15 0.08 15.57 13.66
C GLY A 15 -0.35 14.21 13.07
N LYS A 16 -1.43 14.23 12.28
CA LYS A 16 -1.97 13.02 11.62
C LYS A 16 -0.92 12.43 10.68
N LYS A 17 -0.48 11.21 10.95
CA LYS A 17 0.43 10.47 10.07
C LYS A 17 -0.22 10.23 8.70
N SER A 18 0.62 10.01 7.67
CA SER A 18 0.13 9.66 6.33
C SER A 18 -0.81 8.46 6.45
N LYS A 19 -2.03 8.58 5.90
CA LYS A 19 -3.02 7.50 5.88
C LYS A 19 -2.91 6.69 4.59
N ASP A 20 -1.69 6.37 4.19
CA ASP A 20 -1.48 5.44 3.10
C ASP A 20 -1.92 4.05 3.58
N ARG A 21 -2.93 3.51 2.91
CA ARG A 21 -3.50 2.19 3.21
C ARG A 21 -3.18 1.26 2.07
N ILE A 22 -2.63 0.10 2.43
CA ILE A 22 -2.50 -1.06 1.56
C ILE A 22 -3.28 -2.21 2.20
N THR A 23 -3.87 -3.07 1.39
CA THR A 23 -4.56 -4.28 1.86
C THR A 23 -3.78 -5.49 1.37
N LEU A 24 -3.39 -6.36 2.30
CA LEU A 24 -2.78 -7.65 1.98
C LEU A 24 -3.84 -8.74 2.11
N VAL A 25 -4.06 -9.50 1.05
CA VAL A 25 -4.95 -10.66 1.05
C VAL A 25 -4.10 -11.92 1.09
N LEU A 26 -4.29 -12.72 2.13
CA LEU A 26 -3.64 -14.00 2.33
C LEU A 26 -4.71 -15.09 2.24
N THR A 27 -4.52 -16.06 1.34
CA THR A 27 -5.51 -17.12 1.10
C THR A 27 -4.84 -18.48 1.27
N ILE A 28 -5.28 -19.21 2.29
CA ILE A 28 -4.81 -20.54 2.62
C ILE A 28 -5.98 -21.41 3.10
N ASN A 29 -6.01 -22.68 2.70
CA ASN A 29 -6.98 -23.65 3.23
C ASN A 29 -6.48 -24.28 4.55
N VAL A 30 -7.38 -24.91 5.32
CA VAL A 30 -7.03 -25.48 6.64
C VAL A 30 -5.94 -26.56 6.52
N THR A 31 -5.98 -27.38 5.47
CA THR A 31 -4.98 -28.43 5.21
C THR A 31 -3.67 -27.89 4.67
N SER A 32 -3.56 -26.56 4.46
CA SER A 32 -2.40 -25.88 3.89
C SER A 32 -1.93 -26.40 2.52
N THR A 33 -2.79 -27.12 1.80
CA THR A 33 -2.51 -27.65 0.46
C THR A 33 -2.71 -26.59 -0.61
N ASP A 34 -3.71 -25.72 -0.44
CA ASP A 34 -3.98 -24.61 -1.34
C ASP A 34 -3.45 -23.31 -0.73
N LYS A 35 -2.20 -22.96 -1.08
CA LYS A 35 -1.57 -21.69 -0.72
C LYS A 35 -1.51 -20.80 -1.95
N TRP A 36 -2.25 -19.70 -1.93
CA TRP A 36 -2.22 -18.74 -3.01
C TRP A 36 -1.15 -17.68 -2.77
N GLU A 37 -0.59 -17.15 -3.85
CA GLU A 37 0.32 -16.01 -3.77
C GLU A 37 -0.42 -14.81 -3.13
N PRO A 38 0.18 -14.12 -2.16
CA PRO A 38 -0.45 -12.97 -1.51
C PRO A 38 -0.83 -11.89 -2.53
N TRP A 39 -1.99 -11.26 -2.34
CA TRP A 39 -2.37 -10.09 -3.14
C TRP A 39 -2.11 -8.81 -2.36
N LEU A 40 -1.39 -7.89 -2.97
CA LEU A 40 -1.19 -6.54 -2.45
C LEU A 40 -2.10 -5.59 -3.20
N VAL A 41 -3.17 -5.12 -2.56
CA VAL A 41 -4.12 -4.18 -3.14
C VAL A 41 -3.80 -2.76 -2.68
N GLY A 42 -3.51 -1.88 -3.64
CA GLY A 42 -3.26 -0.47 -3.40
C GLY A 42 -4.20 0.46 -4.16
N LYS A 43 -3.98 1.77 -4.02
CA LYS A 43 -4.82 2.81 -4.65
C LYS A 43 -4.49 3.05 -6.13
N SER A 44 -3.21 3.15 -6.47
CA SER A 44 -2.75 3.50 -7.82
C SER A 44 -2.52 2.25 -8.66
N LYS A 45 -2.84 2.29 -9.95
CA LYS A 45 -2.46 1.23 -10.90
C LYS A 45 -0.95 0.98 -10.90
N ASP A 46 -0.21 2.07 -11.03
CA ASP A 46 1.26 2.09 -11.04
C ASP A 46 1.77 3.02 -9.95
N PRO A 47 2.04 2.50 -8.74
CA PRO A 47 2.63 3.28 -7.66
C PRO A 47 4.02 3.77 -8.02
N ARG A 48 4.29 5.05 -7.75
CA ARG A 48 5.62 5.65 -7.99
C ARG A 48 6.74 4.94 -7.23
N CYS A 49 6.45 4.37 -6.06
CA CYS A 49 7.43 3.59 -5.28
C CYS A 49 7.88 2.30 -5.98
N PHE A 50 7.14 1.80 -6.99
CA PHE A 50 7.49 0.60 -7.76
C PHE A 50 8.17 0.91 -9.10
N ALA A 51 8.38 2.18 -9.46
CA ALA A 51 8.90 2.56 -10.78
C ALA A 51 10.28 1.98 -11.11
N LYS A 52 11.10 1.67 -10.10
CA LYS A 52 12.45 1.08 -10.25
C LYS A 52 12.58 -0.29 -9.61
N ILE A 53 11.45 -0.93 -9.28
CA ILE A 53 11.42 -2.22 -8.61
C ILE A 53 10.85 -3.24 -9.58
N ASN A 54 11.56 -4.36 -9.78
CA ASN A 54 11.01 -5.48 -10.51
C ASN A 54 9.91 -6.16 -9.67
N ARG A 55 8.65 -5.86 -10.01
CA ARG A 55 7.46 -6.33 -9.27
C ARG A 55 7.35 -7.85 -9.19
N ARG A 56 7.93 -8.57 -10.17
CA ARG A 56 7.91 -10.05 -10.18
C ARG A 56 8.73 -10.64 -9.03
N LEU A 57 9.71 -9.90 -8.50
CA LEU A 57 10.55 -10.34 -7.39
C LEU A 57 9.90 -10.14 -6.02
N LEU A 58 8.76 -9.44 -5.95
CA LEU A 58 8.10 -9.14 -4.68
C LEU A 58 7.36 -10.35 -4.10
N GLY A 59 7.13 -11.41 -4.89
CA GLY A 59 6.37 -12.60 -4.46
C GLY A 59 4.93 -12.27 -4.07
N VAL A 60 4.37 -11.20 -4.64
CA VAL A 60 3.00 -10.76 -4.43
C VAL A 60 2.37 -10.34 -5.74
N GLN A 61 1.09 -10.63 -5.89
CA GLN A 61 0.28 -10.13 -6.99
C GLN A 61 -0.24 -8.74 -6.64
N TYR A 62 0.28 -7.71 -7.32
CA TYR A 62 -0.22 -6.35 -7.12
C TYR A 62 -1.56 -6.11 -7.82
N ARG A 63 -2.54 -5.57 -7.10
CA ARG A 63 -3.85 -5.17 -7.63
C ARG A 63 -4.15 -3.74 -7.21
N TYR A 64 -5.07 -3.10 -7.93
CA TYR A 64 -5.56 -1.76 -7.61
C TYR A 64 -7.06 -1.70 -7.88
N ASN A 65 -7.77 -0.84 -7.17
CA ASN A 65 -9.19 -0.63 -7.42
C ASN A 65 -9.39 0.50 -8.44
N ASN A 66 -10.22 0.26 -9.46
CA ASN A 66 -10.71 1.33 -10.32
C ASN A 66 -11.79 2.08 -9.55
N SER A 67 -11.41 3.20 -8.93
CA SER A 67 -12.41 4.16 -8.45
C SER A 67 -12.91 4.91 -9.68
N ARG A 68 -14.17 4.68 -10.06
CA ARG A 68 -14.89 5.54 -11.01
C ARG A 68 -15.04 6.94 -10.42
#